data_AF-A0A3M1INK8-F1
#
_entry.id   AF-A0A3M1INK8-F1
#
_cell.length_a   1.000
_cell.length_b   1.000
_cell.length_c   1.000
_cell.angle_alpha   90.00
_cell.angle_beta   90.00
_cell.angle_gamma   90.00
#
_symmetry.space_group_name_H-M   'P 1'
#
loop_
_entity.id
_entity.type
_entity.pdbx_description
1 polymer ?
#
loop_
_entity_poly.entity_id
_entity_poly.type
_entity_poly.pdbx_seq_one_letter_code
_entity_poly.pdbx_strand_id
1 'polypeptide(L)'
;HHPPDDGDGSLLDSGRLWDLVRPHEQVKALFYGHTHVRAHGELDRVQLINLPALGYNFRDNQPVGWEAARFHPEGVELTLRAVGGNRADSGRTLSIAWRR
;
A
#
# COMPACT_ATOMS: atom_id res chain seq x y z
N HIS A 1 4.21 3.51 8.04
CA HIS A 1 3.11 2.94 8.86
C HIS A 1 1.84 3.74 8.64
N HIS A 2 1.82 5.04 8.94
CA HIS A 2 0.67 5.91 8.67
C HIS A 2 0.54 6.29 7.18
N PRO A 3 -0.66 6.67 6.71
CA PRO A 3 -0.84 7.20 5.36
C PRO A 3 -0.04 8.51 5.18
N PRO A 4 0.57 8.73 3.99
CA PRO A 4 1.40 9.90 3.71
C PRO A 4 0.58 11.07 3.16
N ASP A 5 -0.51 11.41 3.84
CA ASP A 5 -1.42 12.53 3.56
C ASP A 5 -1.60 13.42 4.81
N ASP A 6 -2.41 14.46 4.71
CA ASP A 6 -2.58 15.50 5.74
C ASP A 6 -3.82 15.27 6.64
N GLY A 7 -4.34 14.03 6.68
CA GLY A 7 -5.51 13.70 7.49
C GLY A 7 -5.20 13.51 8.98
N ASP A 8 -6.23 13.52 9.82
CA ASP A 8 -6.10 13.14 11.23
C ASP A 8 -5.63 11.68 11.37
N GLY A 9 -4.59 11.45 12.18
CA GLY A 9 -3.97 10.12 12.36
C GLY A 9 -3.01 9.72 11.24
N SER A 10 -2.64 10.66 10.37
CA SER A 10 -1.72 10.44 9.25
C SER A 10 -0.26 10.68 9.64
N LEU A 11 0.64 10.44 8.71
CA LEU A 11 2.06 10.70 8.90
C LEU A 11 2.30 12.20 8.98
N LEU A 12 2.77 12.68 10.13
CA LEU A 12 3.17 14.08 10.27
C LEU A 12 4.30 14.43 9.29
N ASP A 13 4.28 15.68 8.80
CA ASP A 13 5.25 16.20 7.82
C ASP A 13 5.35 15.37 6.52
N SER A 14 4.23 14.79 6.06
CA SER A 14 4.15 14.02 4.82
C SER A 14 4.74 14.78 3.61
N GLY A 15 4.51 16.10 3.53
CA GLY A 15 5.10 16.96 2.51
C GLY A 15 6.63 16.97 2.50
N ARG A 16 7.27 16.97 3.68
CA ARG A 16 8.74 16.91 3.78
C ARG A 16 9.29 15.56 3.36
N LEU A 17 8.57 14.48 3.66
CA LEU A 17 8.90 13.16 3.11
C LEU A 17 8.84 13.19 1.58
N TRP A 18 7.81 13.83 1.01
CA TRP A 18 7.70 13.96 -0.44
C TRP A 18 8.80 14.83 -1.05
N ASP A 19 9.23 15.89 -0.38
CA ASP A 19 10.40 16.68 -0.83
C ASP A 19 11.68 15.84 -0.91
N LEU A 20 11.84 14.87 0.00
CA LEU A 20 12.95 13.92 -0.04
C LEU A 20 12.77 12.87 -1.13
N VAL A 21 11.57 12.32 -1.30
CA VAL A 21 11.32 11.20 -2.22
C VAL A 21 11.32 11.64 -3.69
N ARG A 22 10.72 12.79 -4.00
CA ARG A 22 10.56 13.33 -5.36
C ARG A 22 11.85 13.33 -6.22
N PRO A 23 13.01 13.79 -5.73
CA PRO A 23 14.23 13.81 -6.54
C PRO A 23 14.88 12.44 -6.76
N HIS A 24 14.48 11.40 -6.00
CA HIS A 24 15.11 10.08 -6.09
C HIS A 24 14.34 9.16 -7.03
N GLU A 25 14.79 9.06 -8.29
CA GLU A 25 14.17 8.20 -9.31
C GLU A 25 14.19 6.70 -8.98
N GLN A 26 15.09 6.30 -8.08
CA GLN A 26 15.22 4.93 -7.59
C GLN A 26 14.06 4.53 -6.66
N VAL A 27 13.36 5.48 -6.04
CA VAL A 27 12.19 5.19 -5.22
C VAL A 27 11.01 4.92 -6.14
N LYS A 28 10.52 3.67 -6.14
CA LYS A 28 9.43 3.20 -7.01
C LYS A 28 8.09 3.02 -6.28
N ALA A 29 8.12 2.78 -4.97
CA ALA A 29 6.92 2.56 -4.18
C ALA A 29 7.10 2.97 -2.72
N LEU A 30 6.00 3.33 -2.08
CA LEU A 30 5.87 3.55 -0.65
C LEU A 30 4.79 2.61 -0.09
N PHE A 31 5.21 1.69 0.78
CA PHE A 31 4.31 0.78 1.50
C PHE A 31 3.93 1.37 2.86
N TYR A 32 2.64 1.38 3.17
CA TYR A 32 2.10 1.90 4.43
C TYR A 32 0.86 1.10 4.88
N GLY A 33 0.26 1.53 5.98
CA GLY A 33 -0.86 0.84 6.64
C GLY A 33 -1.61 1.81 7.57
N HIS A 34 -1.84 1.40 8.82
CA HIS A 34 -2.56 2.13 9.88
C HIS A 34 -4.06 2.34 9.65
N THR A 35 -4.46 2.59 8.41
CA THR A 35 -5.87 2.84 8.03
C THR A 35 -6.77 1.60 8.09
N HIS A 36 -6.18 0.41 8.13
CA HIS A 36 -6.88 -0.89 7.98
C HIS A 36 -7.64 -1.02 6.66
N VAL A 37 -7.18 -0.30 5.63
CA VAL A 37 -7.72 -0.32 4.28
C VAL A 37 -6.69 -0.88 3.32
N ARG A 38 -7.09 -1.85 2.50
CA ARG A 38 -6.29 -2.31 1.37
C ARG A 38 -6.54 -1.38 0.18
N ALA A 39 -5.51 -0.66 -0.26
CA ALA A 39 -5.63 0.27 -1.38
C ALA A 39 -4.32 0.41 -2.15
N HIS A 40 -4.44 0.86 -3.40
CA HIS A 40 -3.33 1.18 -4.28
C HIS A 40 -3.60 2.53 -4.95
N GLY A 41 -2.56 3.34 -5.09
CA GLY A 41 -2.59 4.63 -5.78
C GLY A 41 -1.19 5.01 -6.30
N GLU A 42 -1.05 6.24 -6.77
CA GLU A 42 0.19 6.76 -7.31
C GLU A 42 0.32 8.26 -7.02
N LEU A 43 1.52 8.72 -6.67
CA LEU A 43 1.86 10.13 -6.55
C LEU A 43 3.28 10.35 -7.08
N ASP A 44 3.46 11.32 -7.98
CA ASP A 44 4.77 11.67 -8.56
C ASP A 44 5.61 10.46 -8.99
N ARG A 45 4.99 9.52 -9.74
CA ARG A 45 5.53 8.22 -10.22
C ARG A 45 5.73 7.13 -9.15
N VAL A 46 5.63 7.47 -7.87
CA VAL A 46 5.78 6.53 -6.75
C VAL A 46 4.46 5.82 -6.50
N GLN A 47 4.50 4.49 -6.49
CA GLN A 47 3.34 3.66 -6.19
C GLN A 47 3.01 3.72 -4.70
N LEU A 48 1.79 4.09 -4.34
CA LEU A 48 1.29 4.14 -2.97
C LEU A 48 0.56 2.84 -2.66
N ILE A 49 1.10 2.01 -1.75
CA ILE A 49 0.56 0.68 -1.47
C ILE A 49 0.16 0.60 0.01
N ASN A 50 -1.15 0.63 0.26
CA ASN A 50 -1.74 0.54 1.59
C ASN A 50 -2.10 -0.91 1.90
N LEU A 51 -1.45 -1.47 2.91
CA LEU A 51 -1.59 -2.86 3.29
C LEU A 51 -2.86 -3.09 4.13
N PRO A 52 -3.51 -4.26 3.98
CA PRO A 52 -4.61 -4.63 4.85
C PRO A 52 -4.16 -4.76 6.30
N ALA A 53 -5.11 -4.74 7.22
CA ALA A 53 -4.82 -5.06 8.61
C ALA A 53 -4.55 -6.57 8.79
N LEU A 54 -3.61 -6.91 9.67
CA LEU A 54 -3.28 -8.30 9.98
C LEU A 54 -4.27 -8.98 10.91
N GLY A 55 -4.84 -8.24 11.88
CA GLY A 55 -5.66 -8.83 12.96
C GLY A 55 -7.10 -8.35 13.05
N TYR A 56 -7.40 -7.15 12.57
CA TYR A 56 -8.72 -6.53 12.75
C TYR A 56 -8.96 -5.45 11.70
N ASN A 57 -10.14 -5.40 11.07
CA ASN A 57 -10.54 -4.36 10.14
C ASN A 57 -11.58 -3.42 10.78
N PHE A 58 -11.58 -2.14 10.42
CA PHE A 58 -12.60 -1.19 10.90
C PHE A 58 -13.92 -1.28 10.12
N ARG A 59 -13.90 -1.88 8.93
CA ARG A 59 -15.03 -1.92 8.00
C ARG A 59 -15.14 -3.30 7.37
N ASP A 60 -16.38 -3.80 7.27
CA ASP A 60 -16.68 -5.15 6.80
C ASP A 60 -16.22 -5.41 5.35
N ASN A 61 -16.07 -4.36 4.55
CA ASN A 61 -15.62 -4.49 3.16
C ASN A 61 -14.10 -4.69 3.02
N GLN A 62 -13.32 -4.57 4.09
CA GLN A 62 -11.87 -4.73 4.07
C GLN A 62 -11.44 -6.14 4.48
N PRO A 63 -10.37 -6.70 3.88
CA PRO A 63 -9.81 -7.98 4.29
C PRO A 63 -8.99 -7.84 5.57
N VAL A 64 -8.87 -8.95 6.30
CA VAL A 64 -7.86 -9.16 7.34
C VAL A 64 -6.87 -10.22 6.85
N GLY A 65 -5.59 -9.89 6.78
CA GLY A 65 -4.56 -10.75 6.19
C GLY A 65 -3.27 -10.01 5.81
N TRP A 66 -2.55 -10.53 4.81
CA TRP A 66 -1.29 -9.95 4.31
C TRP A 66 -1.17 -10.05 2.78
N GLU A 67 -0.29 -9.24 2.19
CA GLU A 67 0.12 -9.37 0.79
C GLU A 67 1.33 -10.29 0.69
N ALA A 68 1.26 -11.33 -0.14
CA ALA A 68 2.43 -12.07 -0.59
C ALA A 68 3.01 -11.38 -1.82
N ALA A 69 4.21 -10.80 -1.69
CA ALA A 69 4.84 -9.99 -2.74
C ALA A 69 5.87 -10.78 -3.54
N ARG A 70 5.84 -10.66 -4.87
CA ARG A 70 6.87 -11.13 -5.80
C ARG A 70 7.39 -9.94 -6.61
N PHE A 71 8.64 -9.55 -6.34
CA PHE A 71 9.28 -8.40 -6.98
C PHE A 71 10.01 -8.79 -8.26
N HIS A 72 9.96 -7.90 -9.25
CA HIS A 72 10.62 -7.99 -10.55
C HIS A 72 11.33 -6.67 -10.87
N PRO A 73 12.30 -6.67 -11.79
CA PRO A 73 12.90 -5.43 -12.29
C PRO A 73 11.87 -4.45 -12.88
N GLU A 74 10.74 -4.94 -13.38
CA GLU A 74 9.68 -4.14 -14.02
C GLU A 74 8.50 -3.83 -13.10
N GLY A 75 8.40 -4.43 -11.92
CA GLY A 75 7.22 -4.26 -11.07
C GLY A 75 7.17 -5.13 -9.81
N VAL A 76 5.98 -5.23 -9.23
CA VAL A 76 5.65 -6.15 -8.14
C VAL A 76 4.28 -6.78 -8.37
N GLU A 77 4.18 -8.06 -8.04
CA GLU A 77 2.91 -8.75 -7.91
C GLU A 77 2.57 -8.94 -6.43
N LEU A 78 1.36 -8.53 -6.04
CA LEU A 78 0.86 -8.60 -4.67
C LEU A 78 -0.36 -9.51 -4.63
N THR A 79 -0.22 -10.67 -3.98
CA THR A 79 -1.32 -11.64 -3.83
C THR A 79 -1.90 -11.56 -2.43
N LEU A 80 -3.18 -11.23 -2.32
CA LEU A 80 -3.86 -11.13 -1.04
C LEU A 80 -4.02 -12.51 -0.39
N ARG A 81 -3.58 -12.66 0.86
CA ARG A 81 -3.82 -13.84 1.71
C ARG A 81 -4.76 -13.45 2.84
N ALA A 82 -6.07 -13.50 2.59
CA ALA A 82 -7.07 -13.10 3.59
C ALA A 82 -7.51 -14.27 4.47
N VAL A 83 -7.40 -14.08 5.78
CA VAL A 83 -7.79 -15.04 6.82
C VAL A 83 -9.10 -14.65 7.53
N GLY A 84 -9.54 -13.39 7.38
CA GLY A 84 -10.77 -12.86 7.95
C GLY A 84 -11.28 -11.61 7.21
N GLY A 85 -12.31 -10.97 7.76
CA GLY A 85 -12.97 -9.82 7.13
C GLY A 85 -13.61 -10.17 5.77
N ASN A 86 -13.56 -9.25 4.82
CA ASN A 86 -13.95 -9.53 3.44
C ASN A 86 -12.89 -10.37 2.73
N ARG A 87 -13.23 -11.61 2.40
CA ARG A 87 -12.31 -12.57 1.77
C ARG A 87 -12.54 -12.78 0.27
N ALA A 88 -13.41 -11.99 -0.36
CA ALA A 88 -13.80 -12.16 -1.76
C ALA A 88 -12.60 -12.11 -2.74
N ASP A 89 -11.57 -11.32 -2.39
CA ASP A 89 -10.36 -11.17 -3.20
C ASP A 89 -9.18 -12.04 -2.71
N SER A 90 -9.40 -12.93 -1.74
CA SER A 90 -8.33 -13.81 -1.26
C SER A 90 -7.79 -14.67 -2.40
N GLY A 91 -6.47 -14.68 -2.57
CA GLY A 91 -5.77 -15.37 -3.66
C GLY A 91 -5.70 -14.58 -4.97
N ARG A 92 -6.36 -13.43 -5.08
CA ARG A 92 -6.20 -12.55 -6.25
C ARG A 92 -4.88 -11.80 -6.19
N THR A 93 -4.27 -11.63 -7.36
CA THR A 93 -3.00 -10.93 -7.54
C THR A 93 -3.23 -9.58 -8.19
N LEU A 94 -2.68 -8.53 -7.60
CA LEU A 94 -2.54 -7.20 -8.18
C LEU A 94 -1.12 -7.05 -8.74
N SER A 95 -0.99 -6.76 -10.04
CA SER A 95 0.31 -6.49 -10.67
C SER A 95 0.50 -4.98 -10.83
N ILE A 96 1.61 -4.47 -10.31
CA ILE A 96 1.98 -3.06 -10.32
C ILE A 96 3.29 -2.91 -11.10
N ALA A 97 3.32 -2.04 -12.10
CA ALA A 97 4.52 -1.77 -12.88
C ALA A 97 5.33 -0.60 -12.30
N TRP A 98 6.66 -0.70 -12.31
CA TRP A 98 7.54 0.43 -12.06
C TRP A 98 7.54 1.36 -13.26
N ARG A 99 7.11 2.60 -13.04
CA ARG A 99 7.29 3.63 -14.05
C ARG A 99 8.77 4.02 -14.11
N ARG A 100 9.26 4.21 -15.32
CA ARG A 100 10.60 4.73 -15.57
C ARG A 100 10.67 6.16 -15.07
#